data_AF-A0AAV8F9E8-F1
#
_entry.id   AF-A0AAV8F9E8-F1
#
_cell.length_a   1.000
_cell.length_b   1.000
_cell.length_c   1.000
_cell.angle_alpha   90.00
_cell.angle_beta   90.00
_cell.angle_gamma   90.00
#
_symmetry.space_group_name_H-M   'P 1'
#
loop_
_entity.id
_entity.type
_entity.pdbx_description
1 polymer ?
#
loop_
_entity_poly.entity_id
_entity_poly.type
_entity_poly.pdbx_seq_one_letter_code
_entity_poly.pdbx_strand_id
1 'polypeptide(L)'
;MEKGSYFYSRCLQLVFVFLQTATYVICKPCPPCGTTPVPFPFSTDSTCGDPSYKIRCSATNSTLFFDTINNSYPITSISPTFQRLTIKPPFIGNNSCISPDLSSGGVWLNPALPFNVTSSNTIMLLNCTANILVSPLNCSSNSLCHLIHQSSCQNLPICCTFVAGGSSTSHSIHISTQYCSAYRSYVNLNPAQPVYTWQNNSGLELQWASPREPLCTTQADCEDSTKMNCETSSDSVVKRCFCISPLMWNPISGTCEQSMFLILLI
;
A
#
# COMPACT_ATOMS: atom_id res chain seq x y z
N MET A 1 -4.40 55.84 48.76
CA MET A 1 -4.96 54.76 49.61
C MET A 1 -5.54 53.71 48.65
N GLU A 2 -5.12 52.46 48.84
CA GLU A 2 -5.67 51.16 48.35
C GLU A 2 -7.08 51.18 47.74
N LYS A 3 -7.52 50.40 46.73
CA LYS A 3 -7.17 49.14 46.02
C LYS A 3 -7.91 49.23 44.66
N GLY A 4 -7.50 48.68 43.50
CA GLY A 4 -7.12 47.31 43.21
C GLY A 4 -8.34 46.44 42.82
N SER A 5 -8.66 46.29 41.52
CA SER A 5 -9.27 45.07 40.94
C SER A 5 -9.39 45.13 39.41
N TYR A 6 -8.77 44.14 38.78
CA TYR A 6 -8.80 43.75 37.37
C TYR A 6 -10.10 42.96 37.06
N PHE A 7 -10.62 43.00 35.82
CA PHE A 7 -10.77 41.80 34.94
C PHE A 7 -11.59 42.07 33.65
N TYR A 8 -10.94 41.74 32.52
CA TYR A 8 -11.45 41.07 31.31
C TYR A 8 -12.35 41.82 30.31
N SER A 9 -11.63 42.41 29.35
CA SER A 9 -12.09 42.67 27.98
C SER A 9 -12.49 41.37 27.27
N ARG A 10 -13.62 41.41 26.58
CA ARG A 10 -14.19 40.31 25.81
C ARG A 10 -13.33 39.99 24.59
N CYS A 11 -12.51 38.94 24.68
CA CYS A 11 -11.98 38.28 23.50
C CYS A 11 -13.04 37.31 22.97
N LEU A 12 -13.69 37.73 21.89
CA LEU A 12 -14.54 36.90 21.05
C LEU A 12 -13.66 35.76 20.46
N GLN A 13 -13.61 34.60 21.12
CA GLN A 13 -13.03 33.41 20.51
C GLN A 13 -14.07 32.81 19.56
N LEU A 14 -13.84 32.97 18.27
CA LEU A 14 -14.46 32.17 17.22
C LEU A 14 -14.03 30.72 17.42
N VAL A 15 -14.85 29.94 18.11
CA VAL A 15 -14.74 28.48 18.11
C VAL A 15 -15.17 28.03 16.72
N PHE A 16 -14.21 27.80 15.84
CA PHE A 16 -14.43 27.05 14.60
C PHE A 16 -14.74 25.61 14.99
N VAL A 17 -16.03 25.30 15.14
CA VAL A 17 -16.52 23.93 15.17
C VAL A 17 -16.29 23.38 13.77
N PHE A 18 -15.20 22.65 13.56
CA PHE A 18 -15.10 21.75 12.42
C PHE A 18 -16.23 20.73 12.58
N LEU A 19 -17.33 20.92 11.85
CA LEU A 19 -18.22 19.82 11.53
C LEU A 19 -17.39 18.83 10.72
N GLN A 20 -16.76 17.89 11.40
CA GLN A 20 -16.31 16.66 10.78
C GLN A 20 -17.58 15.94 10.37
N THR A 21 -17.97 16.08 9.11
CA THR A 21 -18.94 15.19 8.50
C THR A 21 -18.34 13.80 8.62
N ALA A 22 -18.87 12.99 9.54
CA ALA A 22 -18.52 11.58 9.62
C ALA A 22 -18.86 10.97 8.26
N THR A 23 -17.83 10.74 7.45
CA THR A 23 -17.97 10.03 6.19
C THR A 23 -18.40 8.62 6.53
N TYR A 24 -19.62 8.28 6.14
CA TYR A 24 -20.19 6.94 6.31
C TYR A 24 -19.21 5.92 5.73
N VAL A 25 -18.64 5.07 6.59
CA VAL A 25 -17.91 3.88 6.13
C VAL A 25 -18.97 2.85 5.81
N ILE A 26 -19.38 2.81 4.56
CA ILE A 26 -20.31 1.79 4.09
C ILE A 26 -19.48 0.53 3.86
N CYS A 27 -19.85 -0.55 4.54
CA CYS A 27 -19.28 -1.91 4.43
C CYS A 27 -19.50 -2.54 3.03
N LYS A 28 -19.74 -1.75 1.99
CA LYS A 28 -20.00 -2.26 0.64
C LYS A 28 -18.70 -2.35 -0.14
N PRO A 29 -18.42 -3.49 -0.81
CA PRO A 29 -17.37 -3.54 -1.81
C PRO A 29 -17.61 -2.48 -2.88
N CYS A 30 -16.52 -1.87 -3.35
CA CYS A 30 -16.59 -0.89 -4.42
C CYS A 30 -17.02 -1.51 -5.75
N PRO A 31 -17.69 -0.75 -6.62
CA PRO A 31 -17.99 -1.21 -7.97
C PRO A 31 -16.69 -1.51 -8.76
N PRO A 32 -16.74 -2.37 -9.78
CA PRO A 32 -15.59 -2.65 -10.63
C PRO A 32 -15.02 -1.39 -11.29
N CYS A 33 -13.69 -1.35 -11.42
CA CYS A 33 -13.00 -0.33 -12.22
C CYS A 33 -12.92 -0.83 -13.67
N GLY A 34 -13.91 -0.45 -14.48
CA GLY A 34 -14.13 -1.03 -15.81
C GLY A 34 -14.46 -2.52 -15.70
N THR A 35 -13.60 -3.38 -16.25
CA THR A 35 -13.74 -4.84 -16.15
C THR A 35 -13.01 -5.45 -14.96
N THR A 36 -12.21 -4.65 -14.24
CA THR A 36 -11.39 -5.14 -13.13
C THR A 36 -12.21 -5.10 -11.84
N PRO A 37 -12.49 -6.24 -11.19
CA PRO A 37 -13.17 -6.25 -9.90
C PRO A 37 -12.34 -5.52 -8.84
N VAL A 38 -13.01 -4.81 -7.93
CA VAL A 38 -12.39 -4.19 -6.77
C VAL A 38 -12.77 -5.02 -5.54
N PRO A 39 -11.91 -5.94 -5.08
CA PRO A 39 -12.25 -6.80 -3.96
C PRO A 39 -12.17 -6.05 -2.63
N PHE A 40 -12.87 -6.55 -1.61
CA PHE A 40 -12.69 -6.12 -0.24
C PHE A 40 -11.21 -6.26 0.18
N PRO A 41 -10.62 -5.35 0.98
CA PRO A 41 -11.21 -4.13 1.58
C PRO A 41 -11.06 -2.85 0.75
N PHE A 42 -10.65 -2.94 -0.52
CA PHE A 42 -10.23 -1.77 -1.28
C PHE A 42 -11.34 -0.72 -1.43
N SER A 43 -10.95 0.54 -1.25
CA SER A 43 -11.82 1.70 -1.42
C SER A 43 -11.39 2.52 -2.64
N THR A 44 -12.30 2.74 -3.59
CA THR A 44 -12.09 3.62 -4.77
C THR A 44 -12.76 4.97 -4.66
N ASP A 45 -13.69 5.12 -3.71
CA ASP A 45 -14.41 6.37 -3.43
C ASP A 45 -14.78 6.47 -1.95
N SER A 46 -15.30 7.61 -1.51
CA SER A 46 -15.63 7.86 -0.11
C SER A 46 -16.86 7.11 0.41
N THR A 47 -17.55 6.36 -0.46
CA THR A 47 -18.84 5.71 -0.19
C THR A 47 -18.77 4.17 -0.25
N CYS A 48 -17.61 3.60 -0.54
CA CYS A 48 -17.40 2.15 -0.58
C CYS A 48 -16.00 1.75 -0.09
N GLY A 49 -15.88 0.51 0.38
CA GLY A 49 -14.64 -0.06 0.91
C GLY A 49 -14.16 0.61 2.20
N ASP A 50 -12.97 0.21 2.66
CA ASP A 50 -12.30 0.82 3.81
C ASP A 50 -11.34 1.93 3.34
N PRO A 51 -11.52 3.19 3.78
CA PRO A 51 -10.65 4.31 3.39
C PRO A 51 -9.16 4.12 3.70
N SER A 52 -8.81 3.24 4.64
CA SER A 52 -7.43 2.89 4.97
C SER A 52 -6.78 2.08 3.83
N TYR A 53 -7.56 1.41 3.00
CA TYR A 53 -7.13 0.58 1.88
C TYR A 53 -7.47 1.26 0.54
N LYS A 54 -7.18 2.56 0.45
CA LYS A 54 -7.53 3.36 -0.72
C LYS A 54 -6.69 2.99 -1.94
N ILE A 55 -7.36 2.77 -3.06
CA ILE A 55 -6.80 2.71 -4.41
C ILE A 55 -7.61 3.63 -5.33
N ARG A 56 -7.07 4.06 -6.46
CA ARG A 56 -7.78 4.98 -7.35
C ARG A 56 -8.18 4.28 -8.65
N CYS A 57 -9.45 4.36 -9.01
CA CYS A 57 -9.90 4.00 -10.35
C CYS A 57 -9.79 5.22 -11.28
N SER A 58 -9.03 5.08 -12.36
CA SER A 58 -8.94 6.13 -13.37
C SER A 58 -10.11 6.05 -14.35
N ALA A 59 -10.91 7.11 -14.44
CA ALA A 59 -12.10 7.18 -15.30
C ALA A 59 -11.78 7.15 -16.80
N THR A 60 -10.56 7.51 -17.21
CA THR A 60 -10.19 7.64 -18.64
C THR A 60 -9.84 6.32 -19.29
N ASN A 61 -9.20 5.41 -18.55
CA ASN A 61 -8.65 4.15 -19.06
C ASN A 61 -9.04 2.94 -18.22
N SER A 62 -9.96 3.12 -17.27
CA SER A 62 -10.43 2.07 -16.36
C SER A 62 -9.31 1.28 -15.69
N THR A 63 -8.20 1.95 -15.39
CA THR A 63 -7.01 1.36 -14.78
C THR A 63 -6.99 1.70 -13.30
N LEU A 64 -6.71 0.69 -12.47
CA LEU A 64 -6.49 0.87 -11.05
C LEU A 64 -5.07 1.42 -10.80
N PHE A 65 -4.97 2.38 -9.88
CA PHE A 65 -3.72 2.99 -9.46
C PHE A 65 -3.57 2.87 -7.95
N PHE A 66 -2.34 2.64 -7.52
CA PHE A 66 -1.91 2.76 -6.14
C PHE A 66 -1.22 4.11 -5.97
N ASP A 67 -1.79 4.96 -5.12
CA ASP A 67 -1.22 6.27 -4.82
C ASP A 67 -0.27 6.14 -3.63
N THR A 68 0.98 6.53 -3.85
CA THR A 68 2.03 6.64 -2.83
C THR A 68 2.12 8.09 -2.34
N ILE A 69 3.02 8.40 -1.40
CA ILE A 69 3.16 9.77 -0.86
C ILE A 69 3.40 10.80 -1.99
N ASN A 70 4.26 10.47 -2.95
CA ASN A 70 4.76 11.43 -3.96
C ASN A 70 4.49 11.03 -5.40
N ASN A 71 3.85 9.88 -5.66
CA ASN A 71 3.63 9.37 -7.02
C ASN A 71 2.48 8.35 -7.09
N SER A 72 2.07 7.98 -8.30
CA SER A 72 1.01 7.00 -8.54
C SER A 72 1.49 5.93 -9.51
N TYR A 73 1.24 4.66 -9.16
CA TYR A 73 1.68 3.51 -9.97
C TYR A 73 0.48 2.68 -10.38
N PRO A 74 0.39 2.22 -11.64
CA PRO A 74 -0.70 1.36 -12.06
C PRO A 74 -0.59 0.00 -11.37
N ILE A 75 -1.73 -0.51 -10.90
CA ILE A 75 -1.88 -1.84 -10.33
C ILE A 75 -2.04 -2.84 -11.48
N THR A 76 -1.21 -3.87 -11.49
CA THR A 76 -1.22 -4.92 -12.53
C THR A 76 -1.90 -6.20 -12.07
N SER A 77 -1.95 -6.46 -10.77
CA SER A 77 -2.62 -7.62 -10.20
C SER A 77 -3.02 -7.37 -8.75
N ILE A 78 -4.11 -8.04 -8.34
CA ILE A 78 -4.62 -8.05 -6.97
C ILE A 78 -4.93 -9.51 -6.61
N SER A 79 -4.42 -9.97 -5.47
CA SER A 79 -4.72 -11.27 -4.89
C SER A 79 -5.27 -11.10 -3.48
N PRO A 80 -6.62 -11.14 -3.33
CA PRO A 80 -7.26 -11.04 -2.02
C PRO A 80 -6.82 -12.15 -1.07
N THR A 81 -6.71 -13.39 -1.56
CA THR A 81 -6.34 -14.57 -0.77
C THR A 81 -4.97 -14.42 -0.10
N PHE A 82 -3.99 -13.83 -0.78
CA PHE A 82 -2.66 -13.58 -0.22
C PHE A 82 -2.52 -12.19 0.39
N GLN A 83 -3.56 -11.36 0.28
CA GLN A 83 -3.56 -9.95 0.64
C GLN A 83 -2.40 -9.19 -0.02
N ARG A 84 -2.19 -9.44 -1.31
CA ARG A 84 -1.10 -8.83 -2.10
C ARG A 84 -1.59 -8.16 -3.36
N LEU A 85 -0.97 -7.05 -3.72
CA LEU A 85 -1.15 -6.39 -5.00
C LEU A 85 0.20 -6.14 -5.63
N THR A 86 0.27 -6.09 -6.95
CA THR A 86 1.49 -5.70 -7.67
C THR A 86 1.26 -4.38 -8.36
N ILE A 87 2.15 -3.41 -8.10
CA ILE A 87 2.23 -2.17 -8.86
C ILE A 87 3.29 -2.30 -9.95
N LYS A 88 3.20 -1.48 -10.99
CA LYS A 88 4.20 -1.41 -12.06
C LYS A 88 5.06 -0.15 -11.91
N PRO A 89 6.30 -0.27 -11.43
CA PRO A 89 7.30 0.79 -11.52
C PRO A 89 7.49 1.29 -12.96
N PRO A 90 7.91 2.55 -13.14
CA PRO A 90 8.15 3.11 -14.45
C PRO A 90 9.27 2.37 -15.17
N PHE A 91 9.12 2.25 -16.49
CA PHE A 91 10.14 1.63 -17.33
C PHE A 91 11.31 2.60 -17.54
N ILE A 92 12.53 2.13 -17.27
CA ILE A 92 13.75 2.86 -17.61
C ILE A 92 13.94 2.76 -19.13
N GLY A 93 13.84 3.89 -19.82
CA GLY A 93 13.89 3.96 -21.28
C GLY A 93 15.26 3.60 -21.87
N ASN A 94 15.26 3.23 -23.15
CA ASN A 94 16.45 2.68 -23.83
C ASN A 94 17.65 3.65 -23.96
N ASN A 95 17.46 4.94 -23.70
CA ASN A 95 18.48 5.98 -23.91
C ASN A 95 18.99 6.63 -22.61
N SER A 96 18.47 6.24 -21.43
CA SER A 96 18.87 6.84 -20.16
C SER A 96 18.80 5.85 -19.01
N CYS A 97 19.85 5.76 -18.18
CA CYS A 97 19.84 4.98 -16.95
C CYS A 97 19.32 5.77 -15.74
N ILE A 98 18.19 6.44 -15.93
CA ILE A 98 17.54 7.27 -14.91
C ILE A 98 16.09 6.82 -14.82
N SER A 99 15.59 6.60 -13.60
CA SER A 99 14.20 6.24 -13.41
C SER A 99 13.28 7.45 -13.60
N PRO A 100 12.16 7.33 -14.32
CA PRO A 100 11.21 8.44 -14.47
C PRO A 100 10.63 8.97 -13.15
N ASP A 101 10.58 8.14 -12.10
CA ASP A 101 10.14 8.52 -10.76
C ASP A 101 11.28 8.99 -9.84
N LEU A 102 12.44 9.37 -10.40
CA LEU A 102 13.54 9.95 -9.62
C LEU A 102 13.13 11.26 -8.94
N SER A 103 12.29 12.07 -9.58
CA SER A 103 11.79 13.33 -9.00
C SER A 103 10.91 13.11 -7.77
N SER A 104 10.25 11.96 -7.65
CA SER A 104 9.50 11.55 -6.44
C SER A 104 10.36 10.77 -5.44
N GLY A 105 11.63 10.52 -5.77
CA GLY A 105 12.55 9.73 -4.95
C GLY A 105 12.29 8.23 -4.98
N GLY A 106 11.59 7.72 -6.00
CA GLY A 106 11.12 6.34 -6.08
C GLY A 106 9.78 6.11 -5.38
N VAL A 107 9.57 4.90 -4.86
CA VAL A 107 8.32 4.47 -4.22
C VAL A 107 8.36 4.79 -2.74
N TRP A 108 7.35 5.52 -2.23
CA TRP A 108 7.24 5.88 -0.81
C TRP A 108 5.82 5.62 -0.29
N LEU A 109 5.63 4.50 0.40
CA LEU A 109 4.37 4.15 1.05
C LEU A 109 4.12 5.05 2.25
N ASN A 110 2.86 5.34 2.54
CA ASN A 110 2.47 6.03 3.76
C ASN A 110 2.50 5.04 4.94
N PRO A 111 3.39 5.21 5.95
CA PRO A 111 3.49 4.28 7.08
C PRO A 111 2.26 4.29 8.00
N ALA A 112 1.36 5.26 7.85
CA ALA A 112 0.08 5.27 8.55
C ALA A 112 -0.98 4.36 7.88
N LEU A 113 -0.74 3.90 6.65
CA LEU A 113 -1.63 3.01 5.92
C LEU A 113 -1.15 1.56 6.03
N PRO A 114 -2.05 0.57 5.90
CA PRO A 114 -1.76 -0.83 6.19
C PRO A 114 -1.01 -1.53 5.06
N PHE A 115 -0.08 -0.88 4.36
CA PHE A 115 0.63 -1.42 3.20
C PHE A 115 2.14 -1.46 3.40
N ASN A 116 2.74 -2.61 3.12
CA ASN A 116 4.18 -2.81 3.17
C ASN A 116 4.71 -3.46 1.87
N VAL A 117 5.96 -3.15 1.52
CA VAL A 117 6.71 -3.87 0.48
C VAL A 117 7.01 -5.28 0.97
N THR A 118 6.77 -6.28 0.12
CA THR A 118 6.99 -7.69 0.49
C THR A 118 8.43 -8.14 0.22
N SER A 119 8.82 -9.24 0.86
CA SER A 119 10.12 -9.89 0.64
C SER A 119 10.20 -10.75 -0.61
N SER A 120 9.16 -10.78 -1.45
CA SER A 120 9.22 -11.41 -2.76
C SER A 120 9.91 -10.55 -3.81
N ASN A 121 10.17 -9.27 -3.50
CA ASN A 121 10.72 -8.31 -4.43
C ASN A 121 12.25 -8.34 -4.42
N THR A 122 12.84 -8.65 -5.57
CA THR A 122 14.27 -8.41 -5.81
C THR A 122 14.45 -7.05 -6.49
N ILE A 123 15.19 -6.17 -5.84
CA ILE A 123 15.45 -4.81 -6.29
C ILE A 123 16.89 -4.69 -6.78
N MET A 124 17.07 -4.03 -7.91
CA MET A 124 18.37 -3.70 -8.48
C MET A 124 18.48 -2.19 -8.59
N LEU A 125 19.39 -1.59 -7.82
CA LEU A 125 19.73 -0.18 -7.91
C LEU A 125 20.79 0.01 -9.00
N LEU A 126 20.55 0.99 -9.86
CA LEU A 126 21.32 1.27 -11.06
C LEU A 126 21.79 2.73 -11.05
N ASN A 127 22.86 3.00 -11.81
CA ASN A 127 23.52 4.29 -11.90
C ASN A 127 23.83 4.88 -10.52
N CYS A 128 24.64 4.15 -9.76
CA CYS A 128 24.99 4.48 -8.40
C CYS A 128 26.32 5.24 -8.27
N THR A 129 26.42 6.08 -7.24
CA THR A 129 27.67 6.72 -6.79
C THR A 129 28.35 5.88 -5.71
N ALA A 130 29.59 6.20 -5.37
CA ALA A 130 30.32 5.52 -4.29
C ALA A 130 29.64 5.65 -2.91
N ASN A 131 28.73 6.62 -2.72
CA ASN A 131 28.00 6.80 -1.46
C ASN A 131 27.12 5.60 -1.11
N ILE A 132 26.68 4.80 -2.10
CA ILE A 132 25.86 3.61 -1.81
C ILE A 132 26.67 2.52 -1.09
N LEU A 133 28.00 2.52 -1.22
CA LEU A 133 28.86 1.44 -0.73
C LEU A 133 28.93 1.38 0.81
N VAL A 134 28.45 2.40 1.52
CA VAL A 134 28.30 2.36 2.98
C VAL A 134 27.07 1.55 3.42
N SER A 135 26.17 1.23 2.48
CA SER A 135 24.98 0.43 2.75
C SER A 135 25.31 -1.06 2.65
N PRO A 136 24.66 -1.94 3.44
CA PRO A 136 24.91 -3.39 3.43
C PRO A 136 24.27 -4.09 2.22
N LEU A 137 24.39 -3.52 1.02
CA LEU A 137 23.82 -4.04 -0.23
C LEU A 137 24.85 -4.88 -1.00
N ASN A 138 24.37 -5.82 -1.83
CA ASN A 138 25.27 -6.59 -2.67
C ASN A 138 25.59 -5.83 -3.96
N CYS A 139 26.71 -5.10 -3.95
CA CYS A 139 27.24 -4.37 -5.11
C CYS A 139 28.42 -5.09 -5.79
N SER A 140 28.67 -6.37 -5.46
CA SER A 140 29.77 -7.14 -6.06
C SER A 140 29.59 -7.32 -7.58
N SER A 141 30.68 -7.57 -8.30
CA SER A 141 30.66 -7.83 -9.75
C SER A 141 29.79 -9.03 -10.15
N ASN A 142 29.50 -9.93 -9.21
CA ASN A 142 28.66 -11.12 -9.43
C ASN A 142 27.19 -10.90 -9.00
N SER A 143 26.83 -9.68 -8.58
CA SER A 143 25.46 -9.36 -8.19
C SER A 143 24.52 -9.38 -9.41
N LEU A 144 23.22 -9.59 -9.17
CA LEU A 144 22.24 -9.76 -10.24
C LEU A 144 22.12 -8.52 -11.14
N CYS A 145 22.36 -7.32 -10.61
CA CYS A 145 22.33 -6.09 -11.39
C CYS A 145 23.42 -6.04 -12.48
N HIS A 146 24.55 -6.74 -12.30
CA HIS A 146 25.60 -6.86 -13.31
C HIS A 146 25.27 -7.91 -14.38
N LEU A 147 24.34 -8.83 -14.11
CA LEU A 147 23.88 -9.81 -15.11
C LEU A 147 22.97 -9.18 -16.16
N ILE A 148 22.31 -8.07 -15.81
CA ILE A 148 21.44 -7.35 -16.74
C ILE A 148 22.27 -6.49 -17.69
N HIS A 149 22.47 -6.99 -18.91
CA HIS A 149 23.13 -6.27 -20.00
C HIS A 149 22.13 -5.42 -20.79
N GLN A 150 21.51 -4.42 -20.16
CA GLN A 150 20.58 -3.49 -20.84
C GLN A 150 21.36 -2.40 -21.55
N SER A 151 21.10 -2.17 -22.85
CA SER A 151 21.78 -1.18 -23.72
C SER A 151 21.94 0.23 -23.12
N SER A 152 21.05 0.65 -22.23
CA SER A 152 21.00 1.99 -21.61
C SER A 152 21.76 2.11 -20.28
N CYS A 153 21.92 0.99 -19.59
CA CYS A 153 22.61 0.87 -18.30
C CYS A 153 23.83 -0.06 -18.43
N GLN A 154 24.37 -0.23 -19.63
CA GLN A 154 25.60 -1.01 -19.83
C GLN A 154 26.78 -0.28 -19.19
N ASN A 155 27.69 -1.05 -18.60
CA ASN A 155 28.96 -0.55 -18.07
C ASN A 155 28.81 0.51 -16.95
N LEU A 156 27.81 0.35 -16.09
CA LEU A 156 27.75 1.13 -14.85
C LEU A 156 28.89 0.72 -13.91
N PRO A 157 29.67 1.66 -13.37
CA PRO A 157 30.77 1.32 -12.46
C PRO A 157 30.28 0.75 -11.12
N ILE A 158 29.06 1.13 -10.70
CA ILE A 158 28.44 0.67 -9.45
C ILE A 158 26.96 0.40 -9.69
N CYS A 159 26.53 -0.81 -9.37
CA CYS A 159 25.14 -1.18 -9.19
C CYS A 159 25.02 -2.11 -7.98
N CYS A 160 23.85 -2.17 -7.36
CA CYS A 160 23.63 -2.99 -6.18
C CYS A 160 22.32 -3.77 -6.30
N THR A 161 22.28 -4.97 -5.72
CA THR A 161 21.06 -5.79 -5.63
C THR A 161 20.74 -6.07 -4.17
N PHE A 162 19.44 -6.09 -3.84
CA PHE A 162 18.93 -6.54 -2.55
C PHE A 162 17.53 -7.13 -2.68
N VAL A 163 17.11 -7.91 -1.68
CA VAL A 163 15.72 -8.35 -1.53
C VAL A 163 15.03 -7.35 -0.60
N ALA A 164 13.92 -6.76 -1.04
CA ALA A 164 13.17 -5.80 -0.25
C ALA A 164 12.34 -6.48 0.85
N GLY A 165 11.52 -5.70 1.54
CA GLY A 165 10.78 -6.14 2.71
C GLY A 165 11.60 -6.07 3.99
N GLY A 166 11.05 -6.67 5.06
CA GLY A 166 11.58 -6.50 6.42
C GLY A 166 11.44 -5.06 6.92
N SER A 167 12.10 -4.72 8.03
CA SER A 167 11.97 -3.38 8.64
C SER A 167 12.57 -2.27 7.77
N SER A 168 13.72 -2.51 7.13
CA SER A 168 14.53 -1.48 6.46
C SER A 168 13.94 -0.95 5.14
N THR A 169 13.12 -1.74 4.44
CA THR A 169 12.52 -1.34 3.15
C THR A 169 11.01 -1.57 3.10
N SER A 170 10.39 -1.77 4.27
CA SER A 170 8.94 -1.96 4.44
C SER A 170 8.10 -0.90 3.75
N HIS A 171 8.56 0.35 3.70
CA HIS A 171 7.75 1.47 3.22
C HIS A 171 8.36 2.24 2.05
N SER A 172 9.55 1.87 1.56
CA SER A 172 10.18 2.65 0.50
C SER A 172 11.17 1.87 -0.35
N ILE A 173 11.12 2.15 -1.66
CA ILE A 173 12.22 1.89 -2.59
C ILE A 173 12.80 3.24 -2.99
N HIS A 174 13.84 3.65 -2.26
CA HIS A 174 14.42 4.98 -2.39
C HIS A 174 15.48 5.05 -3.50
N ILE A 175 15.34 6.05 -4.36
CA ILE A 175 16.35 6.46 -5.34
C ILE A 175 16.59 7.97 -5.25
N SER A 176 17.83 8.40 -5.53
CA SER A 176 18.21 9.81 -5.56
C SER A 176 19.50 10.01 -6.34
N THR A 177 19.77 11.24 -6.76
CA THR A 177 21.03 11.59 -7.44
C THR A 177 22.27 11.43 -6.56
N GLN A 178 22.10 11.41 -5.22
CA GLN A 178 23.21 11.23 -4.28
C GLN A 178 23.66 9.79 -4.14
N TYR A 179 22.73 8.83 -4.33
CA TYR A 179 22.98 7.40 -4.16
C TYR A 179 22.85 6.67 -5.50
N CYS A 180 21.65 6.26 -5.89
CA CYS A 180 21.38 5.60 -7.17
C CYS A 180 20.20 6.27 -7.84
N SER A 181 20.34 6.62 -9.13
CA SER A 181 19.31 7.38 -9.85
C SER A 181 18.27 6.52 -10.56
N ALA A 182 18.40 5.20 -10.48
CA ALA A 182 17.51 4.26 -11.14
C ALA A 182 17.34 2.97 -10.34
N TYR A 183 16.20 2.29 -10.51
CA TYR A 183 15.98 0.96 -9.96
C TYR A 183 15.15 0.08 -10.89
N ARG A 184 15.27 -1.23 -10.68
CA ARG A 184 14.36 -2.24 -11.22
C ARG A 184 13.83 -3.10 -10.10
N SER A 185 12.62 -3.61 -10.28
CA SER A 185 11.97 -4.49 -9.32
C SER A 185 11.39 -5.70 -10.05
N TYR A 186 11.64 -6.86 -9.47
CA TYR A 186 11.18 -8.14 -9.98
C TYR A 186 10.51 -8.95 -8.85
N VAL A 187 9.25 -9.33 -9.04
CA VAL A 187 8.46 -10.11 -8.08
C VAL A 187 8.75 -11.59 -8.24
N ASN A 188 9.12 -12.27 -7.14
CA ASN A 188 9.48 -13.69 -7.11
C ASN A 188 10.58 -14.04 -8.13
N LEU A 189 11.60 -13.18 -8.26
CA LEU A 189 12.70 -13.40 -9.20
C LEU A 189 13.43 -14.71 -8.89
N ASN A 190 13.51 -15.60 -9.88
CA ASN A 190 14.37 -16.77 -9.83
C ASN A 190 15.68 -16.47 -10.58
N PRO A 191 16.81 -16.25 -9.90
CA PRO A 191 18.08 -15.90 -10.56
C PRO A 191 18.69 -17.06 -11.37
N ALA A 192 18.19 -18.29 -11.20
CA ALA A 192 18.62 -19.42 -12.03
C ALA A 192 17.99 -19.41 -13.43
N GLN A 193 16.93 -18.61 -13.65
CA GLN A 193 16.29 -18.48 -14.96
C GLN A 193 17.07 -17.48 -15.85
N PRO A 194 17.02 -17.63 -17.18
CA PRO A 194 17.69 -16.71 -18.10
C PRO A 194 17.21 -15.25 -17.95
N VAL A 195 18.13 -14.28 -18.03
CA VAL A 195 17.86 -12.84 -17.79
C VAL A 195 16.69 -12.29 -18.61
N TYR A 196 16.50 -12.74 -19.86
CA TYR A 196 15.41 -12.26 -20.72
C TYR A 196 14.02 -12.65 -20.17
N THR A 197 13.92 -13.69 -19.34
CA THR A 197 12.66 -14.12 -18.71
C THR A 197 12.28 -13.26 -17.53
N TRP A 198 13.24 -12.59 -16.88
CA TRP A 198 13.01 -11.80 -15.68
C TRP A 198 12.02 -10.66 -15.94
N GLN A 199 11.97 -10.14 -17.17
CA GLN A 199 11.04 -9.09 -17.58
C GLN A 199 9.56 -9.47 -17.33
N ASN A 200 9.21 -10.75 -17.37
CA ASN A 200 7.86 -11.26 -17.10
C ASN A 200 7.45 -11.05 -15.64
N ASN A 201 8.43 -10.94 -14.74
CA ASN A 201 8.26 -10.72 -13.31
C ASN A 201 8.42 -9.24 -12.93
N SER A 202 8.52 -8.32 -13.91
CA SER A 202 8.66 -6.90 -13.63
C SER A 202 7.46 -6.36 -12.86
N GLY A 203 7.71 -5.81 -11.67
CA GLY A 203 6.67 -5.30 -10.79
C GLY A 203 7.21 -5.08 -9.38
N LEU A 204 6.41 -4.44 -8.53
CA LEU A 204 6.67 -4.31 -7.10
C LEU A 204 5.44 -4.81 -6.34
N GLU A 205 5.58 -5.92 -5.63
CA GLU A 205 4.54 -6.53 -4.84
C GLU A 205 4.44 -5.85 -3.47
N LEU A 206 3.24 -5.39 -3.14
CA LEU A 206 2.89 -4.86 -1.84
C LEU A 206 1.95 -5.85 -1.15
N GLN A 207 2.03 -5.93 0.16
CA GLN A 207 1.09 -6.65 1.01
C GLN A 207 0.31 -5.66 1.84
N TRP A 208 -0.97 -5.95 2.09
CA TRP A 208 -1.76 -5.22 3.05
C TRP A 208 -2.08 -6.04 4.30
N ALA A 209 -2.22 -5.36 5.44
CA ALA A 209 -2.61 -5.99 6.69
C ALA A 209 -4.08 -6.43 6.64
N SER A 210 -4.43 -7.52 7.34
CA SER A 210 -5.82 -7.98 7.41
C SER A 210 -6.76 -6.89 7.95
N PRO A 211 -7.80 -6.52 7.20
CA PRO A 211 -8.79 -5.56 7.66
C PRO A 211 -9.57 -6.14 8.84
N ARG A 212 -9.86 -5.27 9.81
CA ARG A 212 -10.82 -5.55 10.89
C ARG A 212 -12.25 -5.38 10.36
N GLU A 213 -13.21 -5.76 11.19
CA GLU A 213 -14.62 -5.51 10.98
C GLU A 213 -14.87 -4.01 10.71
N PRO A 214 -15.68 -3.64 9.70
CA PRO A 214 -15.90 -2.26 9.32
C PRO A 214 -16.54 -1.43 10.42
N LEU A 215 -16.29 -0.12 10.37
CA LEU A 215 -16.86 0.84 11.31
C LEU A 215 -18.37 1.01 11.05
N CYS A 216 -19.14 1.26 12.10
CA CYS A 216 -20.57 1.51 12.00
C CYS A 216 -21.00 2.61 12.98
N THR A 217 -22.10 3.30 12.67
CA THR A 217 -22.77 4.21 13.61
C THR A 217 -24.08 3.59 14.09
N THR A 218 -24.80 2.95 13.17
CA THR A 218 -26.09 2.29 13.39
C THR A 218 -26.07 0.87 12.81
N GLN A 219 -27.06 0.07 13.20
CA GLN A 219 -27.22 -1.30 12.68
C GLN A 219 -27.41 -1.35 11.14
N ALA A 220 -27.92 -0.28 10.54
CA ALA A 220 -28.15 -0.21 9.09
C ALA A 220 -26.84 -0.10 8.28
N ASP A 221 -25.72 0.25 8.92
CA ASP A 221 -24.41 0.37 8.26
C ASP A 221 -23.75 -1.00 8.04
N CYS A 222 -24.13 -2.01 8.83
CA CYS A 222 -23.62 -3.36 8.73
C CYS A 222 -24.33 -4.13 7.62
N GLU A 223 -23.54 -4.72 6.72
CA GLU A 223 -24.09 -5.62 5.72
C GLU A 223 -24.67 -6.86 6.38
N ASP A 224 -25.86 -7.28 5.92
CA ASP A 224 -26.58 -8.43 6.46
C ASP A 224 -26.83 -8.31 7.98
N SER A 225 -27.84 -7.52 8.33
CA SER A 225 -28.27 -7.29 9.72
C SER A 225 -28.68 -8.57 10.47
N THR A 226 -28.77 -9.71 9.79
CA THR A 226 -29.03 -11.02 10.41
C THR A 226 -27.76 -11.73 10.87
N LYS A 227 -26.58 -11.28 10.41
CA LYS A 227 -25.28 -11.91 10.70
C LYS A 227 -24.32 -11.01 11.47
N MET A 228 -24.58 -9.71 11.52
CA MET A 228 -23.70 -8.72 12.16
C MET A 228 -24.45 -7.83 13.13
N ASN A 229 -23.80 -7.40 14.20
CA ASN A 229 -24.28 -6.37 15.12
C ASN A 229 -23.34 -5.17 15.14
N CYS A 230 -23.90 -3.96 15.17
CA CYS A 230 -23.12 -2.75 15.39
C CYS A 230 -22.87 -2.52 16.89
N GLU A 231 -21.68 -2.90 17.38
CA GLU A 231 -21.32 -2.83 18.80
C GLU A 231 -20.03 -2.05 19.04
N THR A 232 -19.86 -1.53 20.26
CA THR A 232 -18.64 -0.81 20.65
C THR A 232 -17.47 -1.78 20.76
N SER A 233 -16.35 -1.46 20.12
CA SER A 233 -15.14 -2.27 20.19
C SER A 233 -14.58 -2.31 21.62
N SER A 234 -14.07 -3.46 22.07
CA SER A 234 -13.42 -3.60 23.38
C SER A 234 -12.19 -2.69 23.55
N ASP A 235 -11.51 -2.39 22.44
CA ASP A 235 -10.19 -1.75 22.44
C ASP A 235 -10.28 -0.23 22.26
N SER A 236 -11.47 0.31 21.98
CA SER A 236 -11.63 1.71 21.55
C SER A 236 -13.08 2.20 21.68
N VAL A 237 -13.28 3.51 21.64
CA VAL A 237 -14.63 4.11 21.71
C VAL A 237 -15.40 4.01 20.38
N VAL A 238 -14.82 3.37 19.35
CA VAL A 238 -15.47 3.23 18.03
C VAL A 238 -16.36 1.99 17.97
N LYS A 239 -17.46 2.09 17.23
CA LYS A 239 -18.35 0.95 16.95
C LYS A 239 -17.99 0.26 15.64
N ARG A 240 -18.15 -1.06 15.60
CA ARG A 240 -17.87 -1.92 14.44
C ARG A 240 -18.96 -2.96 14.25
N CYS A 241 -19.04 -3.48 13.02
CA CYS A 241 -19.95 -4.56 12.63
C CYS A 241 -19.39 -5.93 13.03
N PHE A 242 -19.63 -6.36 14.27
CA PHE A 242 -19.16 -7.64 14.77
C PHE A 242 -20.06 -8.78 14.32
N CYS A 243 -19.48 -9.94 14.05
CA CYS A 243 -20.22 -11.14 13.71
C CYS A 243 -21.07 -11.65 14.88
N ILE A 244 -22.32 -11.97 14.61
CA ILE A 244 -23.20 -12.64 15.58
C ILE A 244 -22.73 -14.08 15.74
N SER A 245 -22.48 -14.48 16.98
CA SER A 245 -22.10 -15.86 17.32
C SER A 245 -23.09 -16.87 16.72
N PRO A 246 -22.63 -17.97 16.10
CA PRO A 246 -21.26 -18.52 16.08
C PRO A 246 -20.41 -18.14 14.85
N LEU A 247 -20.79 -17.09 14.12
CA LEU A 247 -20.07 -16.68 12.90
C LEU A 247 -18.75 -15.99 13.25
N MET A 248 -17.77 -16.12 12.34
CA MET A 248 -16.45 -15.52 12.45
C MET A 248 -16.21 -14.56 11.29
N TRP A 249 -15.48 -13.47 11.56
CA TRP A 249 -15.09 -12.50 10.55
C TRP A 249 -14.09 -13.10 9.56
N ASN A 250 -14.43 -13.05 8.27
CA ASN A 250 -13.51 -13.40 7.19
C ASN A 250 -12.92 -12.12 6.58
N PRO A 251 -11.64 -11.80 6.82
CA PRO A 251 -11.01 -10.57 6.33
C PRO A 251 -10.71 -10.59 4.82
N ILE A 252 -10.91 -11.72 4.14
CA ILE A 252 -10.69 -11.86 2.69
C ILE A 252 -11.96 -11.49 1.92
N SER A 253 -13.11 -11.98 2.37
CA SER A 253 -14.43 -11.69 1.76
C SER A 253 -15.11 -10.46 2.36
N GLY A 254 -14.74 -10.05 3.58
CA GLY A 254 -15.39 -8.96 4.29
C GLY A 254 -16.76 -9.35 4.86
N THR A 255 -16.96 -10.64 5.16
CA THR A 255 -18.25 -11.20 5.58
C THR A 255 -18.12 -12.05 6.84
N CYS A 256 -19.25 -12.27 7.52
CA CYS A 256 -19.35 -13.22 8.63
C CYS A 256 -19.72 -14.61 8.09
N GLU A 257 -18.86 -15.57 8.35
CA GLU A 257 -18.98 -16.94 7.84
C GLU A 257 -18.86 -17.94 8.98
N GLN A 258 -19.45 -19.12 8.79
CA GLN A 258 -19.31 -20.20 9.77
C GLN A 258 -17.87 -20.75 9.67
N SER A 259 -17.18 -20.85 10.81
CA SER A 259 -15.81 -21.36 10.80
C SER A 259 -15.76 -22.78 10.23
N MET A 260 -15.00 -22.98 9.15
CA MET A 260 -14.84 -24.29 8.51
C MET A 260 -14.17 -25.33 9.45
N PHE A 261 -13.50 -24.87 10.52
CA PHE A 261 -12.95 -25.75 11.56
C PHE A 261 -14.03 -26.44 12.42
N LEU A 262 -15.26 -25.91 12.47
CA LEU A 262 -16.38 -26.53 13.18
C LEU A 262 -17.12 -27.59 12.35
N ILE A 263 -16.93 -27.61 11.02
CA ILE A 263 -17.59 -28.58 10.12
C ILE A 263 -16.88 -29.94 10.12
N LEU A 264 -15.60 -29.99 10.49
CA LEU A 264 -14.81 -31.23 10.59
C LEU A 264 -14.89 -31.92 11.97
N LEU A 265 -15.68 -31.39 12.90
CA LEU A 265 -15.84 -31.89 14.26
C LEU A 265 -17.26 -32.40 14.57
N ILE A 266 -18.10 -32.55 13.55
CA ILE A 266 -19.45 -33.14 13.62
C ILE A 266 -19.48 -34.30 12.63
#